data_AF-A0A0K8QA49-F1
#
_entry.id   AF-A0A0K8QA49-F1
#
_cell.length_a   1.000
_cell.length_b   1.000
_cell.length_c   1.000
_cell.angle_alpha   90.00
_cell.angle_beta   90.00
_cell.angle_gamma   90.00
#
_symmetry.space_group_name_H-M   'P 1'
#
loop_
_entity.id
_entity.type
_entity.pdbx_description
1 polymer ?
#
loop_
_entity_poly.entity_id
_entity_poly.type
_entity_poly.pdbx_seq_one_letter_code
_entity_poly.pdbx_strand_id
1 'polypeptide(L)'
;MTEMNQSGSGGVPRTFTHEIATDLESGRAVDLAEVYALDAVSDSERAAIERYISTAPQAERDAFDQRVRQARETLAVSFTAEDEPPAGLFDRIVAQLPAQPAASPIRPAPSPPQILAAPALAPT
;
A
#
# COMPACT_ATOMS: atom_id res chain seq x y z
N MET A 1 -28.25 -37.54 0.88
CA MET A 1 -28.10 -36.83 2.16
C MET A 1 -26.63 -36.98 2.53
N THR A 2 -25.74 -36.02 2.31
CA THR A 2 -25.84 -34.59 2.64
C THR A 2 -24.92 -33.80 1.70
N GLU A 3 -25.49 -32.86 0.94
CA GLU A 3 -24.77 -31.71 0.38
C GLU A 3 -24.31 -30.82 1.54
N MET A 4 -23.00 -30.52 1.61
CA MET A 4 -22.48 -29.40 2.38
C MET A 4 -22.05 -28.33 1.39
N ASN A 5 -22.93 -27.34 1.31
CA ASN A 5 -22.87 -26.13 0.52
C ASN A 5 -21.60 -25.32 0.83
N GLN A 6 -20.59 -25.47 -0.04
CA GLN A 6 -19.41 -24.59 -0.08
C GLN A 6 -19.78 -23.34 -0.88
N SER A 7 -20.66 -22.50 -0.32
CA SER A 7 -20.90 -21.16 -0.83
C SER A 7 -19.67 -20.31 -0.53
N GLY A 8 -18.60 -20.50 -1.29
CA GLY A 8 -17.63 -19.44 -1.52
C GLY A 8 -18.44 -18.29 -2.11
N SER A 9 -18.58 -17.21 -1.35
CA SER A 9 -19.21 -15.98 -1.80
C SER A 9 -18.33 -15.39 -2.89
N GLY A 10 -18.41 -15.98 -4.09
CA GLY A 10 -17.80 -15.50 -5.30
C GLY A 10 -18.44 -14.16 -5.56
N GLY A 11 -17.67 -13.11 -5.30
CA GLY A 11 -18.06 -11.74 -5.61
C GLY A 11 -18.43 -11.70 -7.09
N VAL A 12 -19.73 -11.70 -7.35
CA VAL A 12 -20.26 -11.33 -8.67
C VAL A 12 -19.59 -10.01 -9.01
N PRO A 13 -18.94 -9.86 -10.18
CA PRO A 13 -18.41 -8.56 -10.58
C PRO A 13 -19.61 -7.60 -10.63
N ARG A 14 -19.74 -6.77 -9.60
CA ARG A 14 -20.84 -5.82 -9.50
C ARG A 14 -20.51 -4.72 -10.48
N THR A 15 -21.30 -4.61 -11.53
CA THR A 15 -21.15 -3.54 -12.52
C THR A 15 -21.19 -2.19 -11.79
N PHE A 16 -20.10 -1.44 -11.85
CA PHE A 16 -20.05 -0.05 -11.41
C PHE A 16 -21.10 0.76 -12.17
N THR A 17 -21.69 1.76 -11.52
CA THR A 17 -22.53 2.68 -12.29
C THR A 17 -21.61 3.47 -13.22
N HIS A 18 -22.11 3.90 -14.39
CA HIS A 18 -21.30 4.68 -15.32
C HIS A 18 -20.86 6.05 -14.74
N GLU A 19 -21.41 6.44 -13.58
CA GLU A 19 -21.07 7.64 -12.82
C GLU A 19 -20.62 7.29 -11.39
N ILE A 20 -19.35 7.59 -11.09
CA ILE A 20 -18.73 7.40 -9.77
C ILE A 20 -19.50 8.11 -8.64
N ALA A 21 -20.12 9.26 -8.92
CA ALA A 21 -20.95 9.97 -7.95
C ALA A 21 -22.11 9.11 -7.43
N THR A 22 -22.76 8.33 -8.31
CA THR A 22 -23.88 7.45 -7.93
C THR A 22 -23.39 6.29 -7.05
N ASP A 23 -22.19 5.77 -7.32
CA ASP A 23 -21.56 4.73 -6.48
C ASP A 23 -21.23 5.26 -5.08
N LEU A 24 -20.73 6.51 -4.97
CA LEU A 24 -20.44 7.16 -3.69
C LEU A 24 -21.71 7.43 -2.87
N GLU A 25 -22.78 7.94 -3.49
CA GLU A 25 -24.07 8.14 -2.82
C GLU A 25 -24.67 6.83 -2.29
N SER A 26 -24.36 5.72 -2.96
CA SER A 26 -24.79 4.38 -2.55
C SER A 26 -23.89 3.74 -1.49
N GLY A 27 -22.86 4.43 -1.00
CA GLY A 27 -21.91 3.91 -0.02
C GLY A 27 -20.99 2.81 -0.57
N ARG A 28 -20.73 2.80 -1.88
CA ARG A 28 -19.87 1.81 -2.55
C ARG A 28 -18.43 2.30 -2.74
N ALA A 29 -17.96 3.22 -1.92
CA ALA A 29 -16.62 3.80 -2.09
C ALA A 29 -15.50 2.74 -2.02
N VAL A 30 -15.66 1.73 -1.17
CA VAL A 30 -14.70 0.61 -1.05
C VAL A 30 -14.59 -0.21 -2.33
N ASP A 31 -15.64 -0.29 -3.15
CA ASP A 31 -15.61 -1.00 -4.42
C ASP A 31 -14.90 -0.18 -5.52
N LEU A 32 -14.76 1.14 -5.34
CA LEU A 32 -14.02 2.01 -6.24
C LEU A 32 -12.50 1.99 -5.99
N ALA A 33 -12.03 1.26 -4.98
CA ALA A 33 -10.64 1.25 -4.56
C ALA A 33 -9.69 0.79 -5.68
N GLU A 34 -10.06 -0.25 -6.43
CA GLU A 34 -9.21 -0.82 -7.49
C GLU A 34 -9.08 0.14 -8.68
N VAL A 35 -10.18 0.74 -9.14
CA VAL A 35 -10.17 1.73 -10.24
C VAL A 35 -9.42 3.00 -9.82
N TYR A 36 -9.58 3.42 -8.56
CA TYR A 36 -8.80 4.51 -7.99
C TYR A 36 -7.29 4.18 -7.91
N ALA A 37 -6.94 2.96 -7.49
CA ALA A 37 -5.56 2.52 -7.34
C ALA A 37 -4.81 2.44 -8.68
N LEU A 38 -5.51 2.07 -9.74
CA LEU A 38 -5.02 1.98 -11.13
C LEU A 38 -4.92 3.33 -11.84
N ASP A 39 -5.22 4.43 -11.15
CA ASP A 39 -5.28 5.77 -11.75
C ASP A 39 -6.33 5.88 -12.88
N ALA A 40 -7.34 5.00 -12.88
CA ALA A 40 -8.36 4.89 -13.93
C ALA A 40 -9.59 5.78 -13.65
N VAL A 41 -9.36 6.94 -13.02
CA VAL A 41 -10.38 7.93 -12.68
C VAL A 41 -9.90 9.32 -13.11
N SER A 42 -10.82 10.18 -13.52
CA SER A 42 -10.51 11.58 -13.79
C SER A 42 -10.16 12.33 -12.49
N ASP A 43 -9.49 13.49 -12.62
CA ASP A 43 -9.17 14.34 -11.46
C ASP A 43 -10.42 14.77 -10.67
N SER A 44 -11.53 15.03 -11.36
CA SER A 44 -12.80 15.37 -10.72
C SER A 44 -13.39 14.21 -9.92
N GLU A 45 -13.30 13.00 -10.45
CA GLU A 45 -13.78 11.79 -9.76
C GLU A 45 -12.88 11.43 -8.59
N ARG A 46 -11.57 11.53 -8.76
CA ARG A 46 -10.57 11.41 -7.69
C ARG A 46 -10.90 12.34 -6.54
N ALA A 47 -11.10 13.63 -6.82
CA ALA A 47 -11.43 14.62 -5.80
C ALA A 47 -12.76 14.31 -5.10
N ALA A 48 -13.74 13.74 -5.81
CA ALA A 48 -15.00 13.30 -5.22
C ALA A 48 -14.82 12.10 -4.28
N ILE A 49 -14.04 11.10 -4.69
CA ILE A 49 -13.70 9.93 -3.87
C ILE A 49 -12.94 10.36 -2.61
N GLU A 50 -11.89 11.17 -2.77
CA GLU A 50 -11.09 11.68 -1.65
C GLU A 50 -11.93 12.47 -0.64
N ARG A 51 -12.83 13.34 -1.14
CA ARG A 51 -13.76 14.08 -0.28
C ARG A 51 -14.69 13.14 0.48
N TYR A 52 -15.29 12.17 -0.20
CA TYR A 52 -16.17 11.19 0.43
C TYR A 52 -15.43 10.41 1.53
N ILE A 53 -14.29 9.80 1.19
CA ILE A 53 -13.46 9.00 2.10
C ILE A 53 -13.00 9.83 3.30
N SER A 54 -12.67 11.11 3.13
CA SER A 54 -12.27 11.97 4.26
C SER A 54 -13.32 12.09 5.36
N THR A 55 -14.60 11.95 5.00
CA THR A 55 -15.76 12.05 5.92
C THR A 55 -16.38 10.70 6.29
N ALA A 56 -15.92 9.61 5.66
CA ALA A 56 -16.47 8.28 5.85
C ALA A 56 -16.15 7.70 7.25
N PRO A 57 -16.97 6.76 7.75
CA PRO A 57 -16.65 6.00 8.96
C PRO A 57 -15.27 5.35 8.88
N GLN A 58 -14.57 5.26 10.02
CA GLN A 58 -13.20 4.76 10.03
C GLN A 58 -13.04 3.36 9.44
N ALA A 59 -13.99 2.45 9.70
CA ALA A 59 -13.96 1.11 9.12
C ALA A 59 -14.02 1.11 7.58
N GLU A 60 -14.74 2.05 6.98
CA GLU A 60 -14.84 2.18 5.52
C GLU A 60 -13.55 2.76 4.92
N ARG A 61 -12.96 3.77 5.58
CA ARG A 61 -11.66 4.33 5.19
C ARG A 61 -10.56 3.27 5.23
N ASP A 62 -10.48 2.52 6.33
CA ASP A 62 -9.48 1.45 6.48
C ASP A 62 -9.66 0.37 5.40
N ALA A 63 -10.89 -0.02 5.09
CA ALA A 63 -11.17 -1.00 4.04
C ALA A 63 -10.78 -0.50 2.64
N PHE A 64 -11.07 0.78 2.34
CA PHE A 64 -10.66 1.42 1.09
C PHE A 64 -9.14 1.46 0.97
N ASP A 65 -8.43 1.97 1.98
CA ASP A 65 -6.97 2.09 1.98
C ASP A 65 -6.26 0.74 1.84
N GLN A 66 -6.79 -0.31 2.49
CA GLN A 66 -6.27 -1.67 2.35
C GLN A 66 -6.39 -2.20 0.92
N ARG A 67 -7.55 -2.03 0.27
CA ARG A 67 -7.74 -2.45 -1.13
C ARG A 67 -6.85 -1.65 -2.08
N VAL A 68 -6.75 -0.33 -1.90
CA VAL A 68 -5.85 0.52 -2.70
C VAL A 68 -4.41 0.06 -2.57
N ARG A 69 -3.95 -0.20 -1.34
CA ARG A 69 -2.60 -0.71 -1.08
C ARG A 69 -2.38 -2.05 -1.79
N GLN A 70 -3.28 -3.01 -1.61
CA GLN A 70 -3.16 -4.34 -2.22
C GLN A 70 -3.10 -4.28 -3.74
N ALA A 71 -3.93 -3.45 -4.37
CA ALA A 71 -3.93 -3.25 -5.83
C ALA A 71 -2.60 -2.66 -6.30
N ARG A 72 -2.09 -1.61 -5.63
CA ARG A 72 -0.80 -0.98 -5.96
C ARG A 72 0.39 -1.91 -5.76
N GLU A 73 0.41 -2.69 -4.69
CA GLU A 73 1.45 -3.71 -4.45
C GLU A 73 1.42 -4.79 -5.55
N THR A 74 0.23 -5.22 -5.96
CA THR A 74 0.07 -6.18 -7.05
C THR A 74 0.62 -5.62 -8.37
N LEU A 75 0.34 -4.35 -8.69
CA LEU A 75 0.92 -3.70 -9.87
C LEU A 75 2.44 -3.58 -9.78
N ALA A 76 2.95 -3.15 -8.64
CA ALA A 76 4.39 -2.97 -8.44
C ALA A 76 5.17 -4.29 -8.59
N VAL A 77 4.58 -5.43 -8.20
CA VAL A 77 5.22 -6.75 -8.32
C VAL A 77 5.00 -7.38 -9.69
N SER A 78 3.87 -7.11 -10.35
CA SER A 78 3.52 -7.76 -11.63
C SER A 78 3.99 -6.99 -12.87
N PHE A 79 4.24 -5.69 -12.77
CA PHE A 79 4.70 -4.87 -13.88
C PHE A 79 6.20 -5.07 -14.13
N THR A 80 6.56 -5.59 -15.30
CA THR A 80 7.94 -5.94 -15.68
C THR A 80 8.45 -5.18 -16.91
N ALA A 81 7.63 -4.25 -17.45
CA ALA A 81 8.05 -3.45 -18.59
C ALA A 81 9.02 -2.36 -18.10
N GLU A 82 10.29 -2.50 -18.45
CA GLU A 82 11.36 -1.57 -18.13
C GLU A 82 11.93 -1.01 -19.44
N ASP A 83 12.00 0.32 -19.55
CA ASP A 83 12.70 1.04 -20.60
C ASP A 83 13.85 1.83 -19.99
N GLU A 84 14.98 1.93 -20.70
CA GLU A 84 16.14 2.68 -20.24
C GLU A 84 15.79 4.18 -20.08
N PRO A 85 16.00 4.79 -18.90
CA PRO A 85 15.72 6.20 -18.71
C PRO A 85 16.69 7.08 -19.52
N PRO A 86 16.29 8.31 -19.90
CA PRO A 86 17.17 9.26 -20.56
C PRO A 86 18.46 9.51 -19.77
N ALA A 87 19.59 9.52 -20.47
CA ALA A 87 20.90 9.76 -19.86
C ALA A 87 20.92 11.07 -19.04
N GLY A 88 21.46 11.01 -17.82
CA GLY A 88 21.56 12.15 -16.91
C GLY A 88 20.26 12.55 -16.19
N LEU A 89 19.13 11.87 -16.43
CA LEU A 89 17.88 12.14 -15.69
C LEU A 89 18.07 11.90 -14.18
N PHE A 90 18.76 10.83 -13.81
CA PHE A 90 19.05 10.52 -12.40
C PHE A 90 19.83 11.64 -11.72
N ASP A 91 20.94 12.10 -12.33
CA ASP A 91 21.76 13.18 -11.78
C ASP A 91 20.95 14.48 -11.61
N ARG A 92 20.09 14.78 -12.60
CA ARG A 92 19.20 15.95 -12.54
C ARG A 92 18.21 15.86 -11.39
N ILE A 93 17.63 14.68 -11.13
CA ILE A 93 16.69 14.46 -10.01
C ILE A 93 17.43 14.60 -8.67
N VAL A 94 18.59 13.96 -8.53
CA VAL A 94 19.39 14.01 -7.29
C VAL A 94 19.83 15.44 -6.97
N ALA A 95 20.22 16.23 -7.97
CA ALA A 95 20.61 17.63 -7.80
C ALA A 95 19.45 18.55 -7.33
N GLN A 96 18.19 18.13 -7.47
CA GLN A 96 17.01 18.87 -7.00
C GLN A 96 16.61 18.55 -5.56
N LEU A 97 17.19 17.50 -4.95
CA LEU A 97 16.88 17.16 -3.58
C LEU A 97 17.39 18.24 -2.62
N PRO A 98 16.61 18.59 -1.58
CA PRO A 98 17.07 19.52 -0.57
C PRO A 98 18.32 18.97 0.12
N ALA A 99 19.26 19.87 0.45
CA ALA A 99 20.49 19.50 1.15
C ALA A 99 20.13 18.76 2.44
N GLN A 100 20.56 17.50 2.52
CA GLN A 100 20.29 16.68 3.69
C GLN A 100 21.14 17.24 4.84
N PRO A 101 20.53 17.64 5.97
CA PRO A 101 21.32 18.11 7.11
C PRO A 101 22.29 17.00 7.50
N ALA A 102 23.56 17.36 7.69
CA ALA A 102 24.61 16.41 8.05
C ALA A 102 24.11 15.55 9.21
N ALA A 103 24.06 14.23 8.99
CA ALA A 103 23.70 13.27 10.02
C ALA A 103 24.61 13.54 11.23
N SER A 104 23.99 13.89 12.37
CA SER A 104 24.74 13.95 13.63
C SER A 104 25.40 12.59 13.84
N PRO A 105 26.68 12.53 14.22
CA PRO A 105 27.36 11.25 14.39
C PRO A 105 26.55 10.40 15.36
N ILE A 106 26.06 9.25 14.87
CA ILE A 106 25.38 8.25 15.68
C ILE A 106 26.34 7.91 16.82
N ARG A 107 26.00 8.33 18.04
CA ARG A 107 26.76 7.93 19.23
C ARG A 107 26.67 6.40 19.27
N PRO A 108 27.79 5.65 19.27
CA PRO A 108 27.74 4.20 19.34
C PRO A 108 26.95 3.80 20.59
N ALA A 109 25.95 2.93 20.41
CA ALA A 109 25.19 2.36 21.51
C ALA A 109 26.17 1.64 22.46
N PRO A 110 25.98 1.73 23.79
CA PRO A 110 26.81 0.99 24.73
C PRO A 110 26.69 -0.50 24.44
N SER A 111 27.83 -1.17 24.23
CA SER A 111 27.91 -2.61 24.00
C SER A 111 27.23 -3.36 25.16
N PRO A 112 26.37 -4.35 24.91
CA PRO A 112 25.85 -5.19 25.98
C PRO A 112 27.01 -5.93 26.67
N PRO A 113 26.92 -6.18 28.00
CA PRO A 113 27.97 -6.87 28.73
C PRO A 113 28.14 -8.29 28.19
N GLN A 114 29.37 -8.61 27.76
CA GLN A 114 29.76 -9.95 27.36
C GLN A 114 29.71 -10.86 28.58
N ILE A 115 28.73 -11.76 28.67
CA ILE A 115 28.68 -12.79 29.70
C ILE A 115 29.79 -13.78 29.36
N LEU A 116 30.87 -13.77 30.14
CA LEU A 116 31.97 -14.70 30.02
C LEU A 116 31.44 -16.13 30.31
N ALA A 117 31.31 -16.95 29.28
CA ALA A 117 30.95 -18.36 29.42
C ALA A 117 32.08 -19.11 30.15
N ALA A 118 31.80 -19.58 31.37
CA ALA A 118 32.69 -20.47 32.09
C ALA A 118 32.67 -21.88 31.45
N PRO A 119 33.81 -22.56 31.30
CA PRO A 119 33.88 -23.87 30.63
C PRO A 119 33.22 -24.97 31.47
N ALA A 120 32.44 -25.81 30.79
CA ALA A 120 31.82 -27.01 31.35
C ALA A 120 32.87 -28.03 31.83
N LEU A 121 32.74 -28.46 33.09
CA LEU A 121 33.49 -29.57 33.68
C LEU A 121 33.13 -30.89 32.97
N ALA A 122 34.15 -31.62 32.50
CA ALA A 122 34.00 -32.96 31.94
C ALA A 122 33.71 -34.00 33.05
N PRO A 123 32.84 -34.99 32.81
CA PRO A 123 32.59 -36.08 33.75
C PRO A 123 33.71 -37.14 33.70
N THR A 124 33.98 -37.76 34.86
CA THR A 124 34.88 -38.92 35.06
C THR A 124 34.13 -40.22 34.89
#